data_AF-A0AAV4Y4C0-F1
#
_entry.id   AF-A0AAV4Y4C0-F1
#
_cell.length_a   1.000
_cell.length_b   1.000
_cell.length_c   1.000
_cell.angle_alpha   90.00
_cell.angle_beta   90.00
_cell.angle_gamma   90.00
#
_symmetry.space_group_name_H-M   'P 1'
#
loop_
_entity.id
_entity.type
_entity.pdbx_description
1 polymer ?
#
loop_
_entity_poly.entity_id
_entity_poly.type
_entity_poly.pdbx_seq_one_letter_code
_entity_poly.pdbx_strand_id
1 'polypeptide(L)'
;MPPPDSNQKPVIIRNAVLLYRCITLKNRNSRTEIGRGTMGGSVFQAFREYGQPTYYEENRWPVTADKVVYGILYGFLAIAFSLYLAIIGIRGIDRLYVFTRVTVSLFIGAVILICNFGYGWESGSVKAVTPYKSFVKEQVKANIGLKIGLRGINVTLEGLPRTQLKETINYNERFSWEWAQGKPGFWRR
;
A
#
# COMPACT_ATOMS: atom_id res chain seq x y z
N MET A 1 33.51 -82.16 -6.29
CA MET A 1 34.39 -80.97 -6.25
C MET A 1 33.54 -79.77 -5.86
N PRO A 2 33.82 -79.09 -4.73
CA PRO A 2 33.10 -77.89 -4.36
C PRO A 2 33.50 -76.70 -5.27
N PRO A 3 32.56 -75.79 -5.60
CA PRO A 3 32.85 -74.59 -6.39
C PRO A 3 33.58 -73.51 -5.56
N PRO A 4 34.35 -72.63 -6.23
CA PRO A 4 35.25 -71.68 -5.59
C PRO A 4 34.53 -70.49 -4.93
N ASP A 5 35.16 -69.98 -3.86
CA ASP A 5 34.71 -68.89 -3.00
C ASP A 5 34.59 -67.56 -3.77
N SER A 6 33.45 -66.87 -3.60
CA SER A 6 33.05 -65.67 -4.35
C SER A 6 33.52 -64.35 -3.73
N ASN A 7 34.39 -64.41 -2.72
CA ASN A 7 34.66 -63.27 -1.83
C ASN A 7 36.01 -62.58 -1.99
N GLN A 8 36.59 -62.58 -3.20
CA GLN A 8 37.83 -61.84 -3.45
C GLN A 8 37.64 -60.78 -4.54
N LYS A 9 37.06 -59.63 -4.14
CA LYS A 9 37.01 -58.45 -5.01
C LYS A 9 38.44 -57.87 -5.18
N PRO A 10 38.85 -57.54 -6.41
CA PRO A 10 40.22 -57.10 -6.71
C PRO A 10 40.59 -55.80 -5.96
N VAL A 11 41.85 -55.70 -5.52
CA VAL A 11 42.43 -54.59 -4.73
C VAL A 11 42.19 -53.21 -5.36
N ILE A 12 42.06 -53.15 -6.69
CA ILE A 12 41.75 -51.93 -7.46
C ILE A 12 40.37 -51.35 -7.07
N ILE A 13 39.37 -52.20 -6.77
CA ILE A 13 38.03 -51.76 -6.37
C ILE A 13 38.04 -51.24 -4.93
N ARG A 14 38.88 -51.78 -4.04
CA ARG A 14 39.03 -51.26 -2.66
C ARG A 14 39.62 -49.85 -2.64
N ASN A 15 40.60 -49.56 -3.49
CA ASN A 15 41.23 -48.24 -3.59
C ASN A 15 40.29 -47.19 -4.21
N ALA A 16 39.47 -47.58 -5.20
CA ALA A 16 38.45 -46.70 -5.77
C ALA A 16 37.36 -46.35 -4.73
N VAL A 17 36.91 -47.32 -3.93
CA VAL A 17 35.91 -47.05 -2.87
C VAL A 17 36.48 -46.16 -1.76
N LEU A 18 37.76 -46.32 -1.40
CA LEU A 18 38.43 -45.44 -0.43
C LEU A 18 38.63 -44.01 -0.96
N LEU A 19 38.98 -43.84 -2.24
CA LEU A 19 39.07 -42.53 -2.88
C LEU A 19 37.69 -41.85 -2.96
N TYR A 20 36.64 -42.57 -3.34
CA TYR A 20 35.27 -42.04 -3.33
C TYR A 20 34.82 -41.65 -1.91
N ARG A 21 35.15 -42.44 -0.88
CA ARG A 21 34.85 -42.08 0.52
C ARG A 21 35.66 -40.85 0.99
N CYS A 22 36.93 -40.73 0.59
CA CYS A 22 37.79 -39.61 0.96
C CYS A 22 37.35 -38.29 0.28
N ILE A 23 36.95 -38.35 -1.00
CA ILE A 23 36.38 -37.20 -1.73
C ILE A 23 35.02 -36.78 -1.13
N THR A 24 34.17 -37.75 -0.77
CA THR A 24 32.85 -37.46 -0.17
C THR A 24 32.98 -36.87 1.25
N LEU A 25 33.95 -37.31 2.04
CA LEU A 25 34.21 -36.75 3.38
C LEU A 25 34.86 -35.36 3.33
N LYS A 26 35.76 -35.10 2.36
CA LYS A 26 36.34 -33.76 2.18
C LYS A 26 35.31 -32.73 1.72
N ASN A 27 34.30 -33.13 0.94
CA ASN A 27 33.18 -32.26 0.52
C ASN A 27 32.13 -32.08 1.65
N ARG A 28 32.05 -33.01 2.60
CA ARG A 28 31.16 -32.86 3.78
C ARG A 28 31.73 -31.87 4.80
N ASN A 29 33.05 -31.89 4.99
CA ASN A 29 33.72 -31.01 5.97
C ASN A 29 33.93 -29.58 5.47
N SER A 30 33.90 -29.33 4.15
CA SER A 30 33.90 -27.97 3.59
C SER A 30 32.51 -27.31 3.55
N ARG A 31 31.45 -28.04 3.90
CA ARG A 31 30.05 -27.53 3.90
C ARG A 31 29.53 -27.16 5.29
N THR A 32 30.34 -27.30 6.34
CA THR A 32 29.94 -27.00 7.73
C THR A 32 30.63 -25.77 8.33
N GLU A 33 31.48 -25.08 7.58
CA GLU A 33 32.15 -23.83 8.00
C GLU A 33 31.79 -22.65 7.06
N ILE A 34 30.57 -22.62 6.55
CA ILE A 34 29.96 -21.37 6.08
C ILE A 34 28.78 -21.11 7.00
N GLY A 35 29.07 -20.38 8.08
CA GLY A 35 28.04 -19.75 8.88
C GLY A 35 27.08 -19.05 7.92
N ARG A 36 25.78 -19.35 8.04
CA ARG A 36 24.70 -18.62 7.39
C ARG A 36 24.71 -17.18 7.93
N GLY A 37 25.59 -16.35 7.40
CA GLY A 37 25.36 -14.93 7.25
C GLY A 37 24.78 -14.75 5.87
N THR A 38 23.50 -14.44 5.80
CA THR A 38 22.76 -14.11 4.58
C THR A 38 23.43 -12.90 3.90
N MET A 39 24.49 -13.11 3.12
CA MET A 39 25.04 -12.13 2.19
C MET A 39 24.15 -12.08 0.94
N GLY A 40 22.93 -11.63 1.14
CA GLY A 40 22.04 -11.13 0.09
C GLY A 40 21.91 -9.61 0.24
N GLY A 41 23.04 -8.94 0.44
CA GLY A 41 23.11 -7.50 0.60
C GLY A 41 22.85 -6.81 -0.72
N SER A 42 21.59 -6.49 -1.00
CA SER A 42 21.23 -5.48 -1.98
C SER A 42 22.13 -4.24 -1.80
N VAL A 43 22.52 -3.54 -2.87
CA VAL A 43 23.27 -2.27 -2.79
C VAL A 43 22.70 -1.28 -1.77
N PHE A 44 21.39 -1.35 -1.49
CA PHE A 44 20.70 -0.56 -0.47
C PHE A 44 21.03 -0.94 0.99
N GLN A 45 21.69 -2.07 1.24
CA GLN A 45 22.14 -2.54 2.56
C GLN A 45 23.63 -2.27 2.80
N ALA A 46 24.44 -2.07 1.75
CA ALA A 46 25.90 -1.95 1.83
C ALA A 46 26.40 -0.71 2.61
N PHE A 47 25.56 0.33 2.75
CA PHE A 47 25.89 1.55 3.50
C PHE A 47 25.20 1.65 4.86
N ARG A 48 24.54 0.58 5.32
CA ARG A 48 23.99 0.54 6.69
C ARG A 48 24.94 -0.26 7.57
N GLU A 49 25.55 0.41 8.53
CA GLU A 49 26.47 -0.18 9.52
C GLU A 49 25.77 -1.25 10.38
N TYR A 50 24.45 -1.17 10.51
CA TYR A 50 23.62 -2.21 11.10
C TYR A 50 22.44 -2.52 10.17
N GLY A 51 22.41 -3.74 9.62
CA GLY A 51 21.23 -4.31 8.94
C GLY A 51 20.11 -4.66 9.94
N GLN A 52 19.75 -3.71 10.80
CA GLN A 52 18.79 -3.93 11.87
C GLN A 52 17.35 -3.93 11.35
N PRO A 53 16.46 -4.76 11.93
CA PRO A 53 15.03 -4.68 11.67
C PRO A 53 14.51 -3.28 12.02
N THR A 54 13.43 -2.84 11.39
CA THR A 54 12.80 -1.55 11.70
C THR A 54 12.48 -1.48 13.20
N TYR A 55 13.01 -0.46 13.88
CA TYR A 55 12.77 -0.24 15.32
C TYR A 55 11.30 0.00 15.66
N TYR A 56 10.51 0.42 14.67
CA TYR A 56 9.09 0.69 14.82
C TYR A 56 8.28 -0.43 14.20
N GLU A 57 7.24 -0.85 14.91
CA GLU A 57 6.22 -1.76 14.38
C GLU A 57 5.50 -1.13 13.19
N GLU A 58 4.94 -1.99 12.32
CA GLU A 58 4.17 -1.56 11.15
C GLU A 58 2.87 -0.88 11.59
N ASN A 59 2.92 0.45 11.75
CA ASN A 59 1.76 1.26 12.09
C ASN A 59 1.24 1.99 10.84
N ARG A 60 0.34 1.36 10.09
CA ARG A 60 -0.33 1.99 8.95
C ARG A 60 -1.54 2.80 9.46
N TRP A 61 -1.39 4.12 9.55
CA TRP A 61 -2.52 4.97 9.88
C TRP A 61 -3.44 5.01 8.65
N PRO A 62 -4.72 4.64 8.78
CA PRO A 62 -5.64 4.70 7.66
C PRO A 62 -5.75 6.15 7.18
N VAL A 63 -5.89 6.34 5.87
CA VAL A 63 -6.18 7.66 5.31
C VAL A 63 -7.64 8.01 5.67
N THR A 64 -7.82 8.64 6.81
CA THR A 64 -9.15 9.00 7.35
C THR A 64 -9.81 10.14 6.56
N ALA A 65 -9.02 10.95 5.88
CA ALA A 65 -9.43 12.22 5.28
C ALA A 65 -8.82 12.44 3.89
N ASP A 66 -9.58 13.06 2.98
CA ASP A 66 -9.06 13.43 1.66
C ASP A 66 -8.06 14.58 1.78
N LYS A 67 -6.77 14.23 1.68
CA LYS A 67 -5.64 15.16 1.77
C LYS A 67 -5.76 16.35 0.80
N VAL A 68 -6.38 16.15 -0.37
CA VAL A 68 -6.52 17.22 -1.38
C VAL A 68 -7.50 18.28 -0.90
N VAL A 69 -8.68 17.86 -0.42
CA VAL A 69 -9.71 18.78 0.07
C VAL A 69 -9.20 19.58 1.27
N TYR A 70 -8.51 18.93 2.20
CA TYR A 70 -7.89 19.62 3.35
C TYR A 70 -6.79 20.60 2.93
N GLY A 71 -5.97 20.24 1.93
CA GLY A 71 -4.95 21.13 1.38
C GLY A 71 -5.56 22.40 0.76
N ILE A 72 -6.64 22.24 -0.01
CA ILE A 72 -7.39 23.37 -0.59
C ILE A 72 -7.97 24.25 0.52
N LEU A 73 -8.67 23.65 1.50
CA LEU A 73 -9.26 24.39 2.62
C LEU A 73 -8.21 25.19 3.39
N TYR A 74 -7.08 24.57 3.73
CA TYR A 74 -5.99 25.24 4.43
C TYR A 74 -5.38 26.38 3.61
N GLY A 75 -5.21 26.18 2.29
CA GLY A 75 -4.73 27.24 1.39
C GLY A 75 -5.65 28.45 1.37
N PHE A 76 -6.97 28.24 1.27
CA PHE A 76 -7.95 29.33 1.35
C PHE A 76 -7.95 30.02 2.71
N LEU A 77 -7.81 29.30 3.81
CA LEU A 77 -7.72 29.88 5.16
C LEU A 77 -6.47 30.73 5.34
N ALA A 78 -5.32 30.28 4.82
CA ALA A 78 -4.07 31.04 4.86
C ALA A 78 -4.17 32.35 4.07
N ILE A 79 -4.79 32.31 2.88
CA ILE A 79 -5.07 33.50 2.06
C ILE A 79 -6.10 34.41 2.74
N ALA A 80 -7.17 33.84 3.33
CA ALA A 80 -8.15 34.61 4.09
C ALA A 80 -7.47 35.37 5.23
N PHE A 81 -6.62 34.68 5.99
CA PHE A 81 -5.92 35.25 7.12
C PHE A 81 -5.00 36.40 6.70
N SER A 82 -4.20 36.24 5.64
CA SER A 82 -3.33 37.30 5.15
C SER A 82 -4.11 38.53 4.67
N LEU A 83 -5.22 38.33 3.96
CA LEU A 83 -6.09 39.41 3.50
C LEU A 83 -6.81 40.11 4.66
N TYR A 84 -7.24 39.37 5.68
CA TYR A 84 -7.88 39.96 6.85
C TYR A 84 -6.92 40.80 7.69
N LEU A 85 -5.65 40.39 7.80
CA LEU A 85 -4.61 41.24 8.40
C LEU A 85 -4.41 42.54 7.61
N ALA A 86 -4.43 42.48 6.28
CA ALA A 86 -4.30 43.67 5.43
C ALA A 86 -5.47 44.65 5.60
N ILE A 87 -6.70 44.16 5.86
CA ILE A 87 -7.89 45.00 6.06
C ILE A 87 -7.81 45.85 7.34
N ILE A 88 -6.98 45.46 8.33
CA ILE A 88 -6.78 46.25 9.56
C ILE A 88 -6.27 47.66 9.26
N GLY A 89 -5.51 47.83 8.18
CA GLY A 89 -4.96 49.13 7.76
C GLY A 89 -5.97 50.07 7.08
N ILE A 90 -7.19 49.62 6.78
CA ILE A 90 -8.18 50.40 6.04
C ILE A 90 -9.03 51.24 7.02
N ARG A 91 -9.09 52.55 6.77
CA ARG A 91 -9.82 53.52 7.59
C ARG A 91 -11.28 53.66 7.13
N GLY A 92 -12.22 53.72 8.08
CA GLY A 92 -13.61 54.10 7.83
C GLY A 92 -14.60 52.95 7.61
N ILE A 93 -15.80 53.28 7.11
CA ILE A 93 -16.92 52.35 6.86
C ILE A 93 -16.63 51.45 5.64
N ASP A 94 -15.79 51.92 4.72
CA ASP A 94 -15.32 51.18 3.54
C ASP A 94 -14.67 49.84 3.92
N ARG A 95 -14.16 49.71 5.14
CA ARG A 95 -13.64 48.46 5.70
C ARG A 95 -14.66 47.32 5.64
N LEU A 96 -15.94 47.57 5.92
CA LEU A 96 -17.00 46.55 5.89
C LEU A 96 -17.33 46.13 4.45
N TYR A 97 -17.35 47.08 3.52
CA TYR A 97 -17.54 46.79 2.09
C TYR A 97 -16.38 45.97 1.53
N VAL A 98 -15.14 46.31 1.86
CA VAL A 98 -13.96 45.54 1.43
C VAL A 98 -13.95 44.15 2.07
N PHE A 99 -14.26 44.04 3.36
CA PHE A 99 -14.36 42.76 4.05
C PHE A 99 -15.38 41.83 3.40
N THR A 100 -16.63 42.28 3.27
CA THR A 100 -17.70 41.47 2.64
C THR A 100 -17.34 41.07 1.21
N ARG A 101 -16.80 42.00 0.40
CA ARG A 101 -16.35 41.71 -0.97
C ARG A 101 -15.26 40.63 -1.02
N VAL A 102 -14.22 40.76 -0.19
CA VAL A 102 -13.12 39.78 -0.12
C VAL A 102 -13.65 38.43 0.34
N THR A 103 -14.41 38.39 1.43
CA THR A 103 -14.98 37.14 1.98
C THR A 103 -15.87 36.42 0.95
N VAL A 104 -16.76 37.13 0.26
CA VAL A 104 -17.64 36.53 -0.76
C VAL A 104 -16.82 36.01 -1.94
N SER A 105 -15.86 36.79 -2.43
CA SER A 105 -15.00 36.34 -3.56
C SER A 105 -14.19 35.09 -3.22
N LEU A 106 -13.66 35.03 -2.00
CA LEU A 106 -12.86 33.91 -1.52
C LEU A 106 -13.74 32.68 -1.28
N PHE A 107 -14.95 32.89 -0.74
CA PHE A 107 -15.94 31.84 -0.53
C PHE A 107 -16.35 31.19 -1.85
N ILE A 108 -16.64 31.98 -2.89
CA ILE A 108 -16.99 31.46 -4.22
C ILE A 108 -15.84 30.62 -4.78
N GLY A 109 -14.60 31.11 -4.70
CA GLY A 109 -13.42 30.36 -5.14
C GLY A 109 -13.23 29.03 -4.39
N ALA A 110 -13.42 29.05 -3.06
CA ALA A 110 -13.31 27.87 -2.22
C ALA A 110 -14.37 26.82 -2.57
N VAL A 111 -15.63 27.25 -2.73
CA VAL A 111 -16.73 26.35 -3.09
C VAL A 111 -16.48 25.71 -4.45
N ILE A 112 -16.07 26.48 -5.47
CA ILE A 112 -15.78 25.95 -6.80
C ILE A 112 -14.71 24.85 -6.74
N LEU A 113 -13.61 25.09 -6.02
CA LEU A 113 -12.53 24.10 -5.92
C LEU A 113 -12.93 22.87 -5.10
N ILE A 114 -13.63 23.05 -3.98
CA ILE A 114 -14.12 21.92 -3.17
C ILE A 114 -15.12 21.08 -3.97
N CYS A 115 -16.04 21.70 -4.72
CA CYS A 115 -16.98 20.99 -5.57
C CYS A 115 -16.28 20.23 -6.73
N ASN A 116 -15.18 20.76 -7.26
CA ASN A 116 -14.42 20.09 -8.32
C ASN A 116 -13.68 18.83 -7.81
N PHE A 117 -13.07 18.91 -6.63
CA PHE A 117 -12.29 17.80 -6.05
C PHE A 117 -13.09 16.89 -5.11
N GLY A 118 -14.29 17.30 -4.71
CA GLY A 118 -15.16 16.56 -3.80
C GLY A 118 -15.87 15.37 -4.46
N TYR A 119 -16.15 14.35 -3.64
CA TYR A 119 -16.87 13.12 -4.01
C TYR A 119 -18.31 13.11 -3.49
N GLY A 120 -18.92 14.29 -3.33
CA GLY A 120 -20.24 14.47 -2.73
C GLY A 120 -21.36 14.71 -3.74
N TRP A 121 -21.15 14.41 -5.03
CA TRP A 121 -22.14 14.72 -6.07
C TRP A 121 -23.33 13.77 -6.03
N GLU A 122 -23.06 12.48 -5.93
CA GLU A 122 -24.08 11.44 -5.76
C GLU A 122 -23.53 10.43 -4.75
N SER A 123 -24.35 9.98 -3.81
CA SER A 123 -23.95 8.93 -2.88
C SER A 123 -25.04 7.89 -2.70
N GLY A 124 -24.68 6.61 -2.77
CA GLY A 124 -25.55 5.49 -2.51
C GLY A 124 -24.92 4.54 -1.48
N SER A 125 -25.75 3.86 -0.70
CA SER A 125 -25.28 2.84 0.24
C SER A 125 -26.27 1.69 0.26
N VAL A 126 -25.76 0.46 0.19
CA VAL A 126 -26.58 -0.75 0.22
C VAL A 126 -25.96 -1.78 1.15
N LYS A 127 -26.80 -2.38 2.00
CA LYS A 127 -26.40 -3.51 2.84
C LYS A 127 -26.67 -4.79 2.06
N ALA A 128 -25.62 -5.53 1.75
CA ALA A 128 -25.71 -6.76 0.97
C ALA A 128 -24.82 -7.85 1.56
N VAL A 129 -25.14 -9.09 1.22
CA VAL A 129 -24.28 -10.24 1.47
C VAL A 129 -23.56 -10.52 0.15
N THR A 130 -22.23 -10.39 0.16
CA THR A 130 -21.43 -10.47 -1.06
C THR A 130 -20.25 -11.41 -0.89
N PRO A 131 -19.80 -12.08 -1.97
CA PRO A 131 -18.54 -12.83 -1.94
C PRO A 131 -17.38 -11.87 -1.66
N TYR A 132 -16.47 -12.27 -0.78
CA TYR A 132 -15.43 -11.37 -0.29
C TYR A 132 -14.13 -11.38 -1.11
N LYS A 133 -13.58 -12.57 -1.38
CA LYS A 133 -12.26 -12.72 -2.01
C LYS A 133 -12.27 -13.86 -3.02
N SER A 134 -11.41 -13.76 -4.03
CA SER A 134 -11.16 -14.87 -4.96
C SER A 134 -10.63 -16.10 -4.20
N PHE A 135 -10.96 -17.30 -4.70
CA PHE A 135 -10.58 -18.59 -4.13
C PHE A 135 -11.15 -18.92 -2.74
N VAL A 136 -12.00 -18.06 -2.17
CA VAL A 136 -12.71 -18.30 -0.91
C VAL A 136 -14.22 -18.25 -1.20
N LYS A 137 -14.96 -19.29 -0.78
CA LYS A 137 -16.42 -19.39 -1.01
C LYS A 137 -17.25 -18.66 0.06
N GLU A 138 -16.60 -18.06 1.04
CA GLU A 138 -17.25 -17.37 2.16
C GLU A 138 -17.84 -16.05 1.70
N GLN A 139 -19.03 -15.76 2.21
CA GLN A 139 -19.74 -14.52 1.97
C GLN A 139 -19.65 -13.63 3.20
N VAL A 140 -19.51 -12.34 2.98
CA VAL A 140 -19.42 -11.33 4.03
C VAL A 140 -20.67 -10.47 3.96
N LYS A 141 -21.24 -10.19 5.13
CA LYS A 141 -22.29 -9.17 5.25
C LYS A 141 -21.62 -7.81 5.36
N ALA A 142 -21.77 -6.97 4.34
CA ALA A 142 -21.12 -5.68 4.28
C ALA A 142 -22.10 -4.57 3.86
N ASN A 143 -21.80 -3.35 4.29
CA ASN A 143 -22.37 -2.14 3.74
C ASN A 143 -21.45 -1.67 2.61
N ILE A 144 -21.98 -1.67 1.39
CA ILE A 144 -21.30 -1.18 0.21
C ILE A 144 -21.79 0.24 -0.02
N GLY A 145 -20.86 1.19 0.01
CA GLY A 145 -21.12 2.60 -0.27
C GLY A 145 -20.45 3.02 -1.57
N LEU A 146 -21.12 3.88 -2.31
CA LEU A 146 -20.63 4.50 -3.53
C LEU A 146 -20.74 6.00 -3.38
N LYS A 147 -19.63 6.71 -3.57
CA LYS A 147 -19.58 8.17 -3.57
C LYS A 147 -19.00 8.63 -4.91
N ILE A 148 -19.80 9.30 -5.70
CA ILE A 148 -19.45 9.76 -7.03
C ILE A 148 -19.00 11.21 -6.94
N GLY A 149 -17.85 11.52 -7.55
CA GLY A 149 -17.36 12.88 -7.77
C GLY A 149 -17.25 13.19 -9.25
N LEU A 150 -16.90 14.43 -9.60
CA LEU A 150 -16.68 14.83 -11.00
C LEU A 150 -15.51 14.10 -11.68
N ARG A 151 -14.56 13.67 -10.87
CA ARG A 151 -13.23 13.21 -11.27
C ARG A 151 -13.00 11.72 -11.04
N GLY A 152 -13.99 11.04 -10.48
CA GLY A 152 -13.91 9.62 -10.18
C GLY A 152 -15.01 9.15 -9.25
N ILE A 153 -14.84 7.93 -8.75
CA ILE A 153 -15.71 7.31 -7.76
C ILE A 153 -14.88 6.82 -6.58
N ASN A 154 -15.46 6.91 -5.40
CA ASN A 154 -14.95 6.34 -4.17
C ASN A 154 -15.90 5.23 -3.69
N VAL A 155 -15.37 4.00 -3.61
CA VAL A 155 -16.10 2.79 -3.23
C VAL A 155 -15.70 2.41 -1.82
N THR A 156 -16.69 2.26 -0.94
CA THR A 156 -16.48 1.85 0.44
C THR A 156 -17.07 0.48 0.69
N LEU A 157 -16.34 -0.39 1.38
CA LEU A 157 -16.84 -1.69 1.84
C LEU A 157 -16.59 -1.81 3.34
N GLU A 158 -17.66 -1.71 4.12
CA GLU A 158 -17.61 -1.81 5.58
C GLU A 158 -18.31 -3.09 6.06
N GLY A 159 -17.60 -3.94 6.79
CA GLY A 159 -18.17 -5.18 7.35
C GLY A 159 -19.21 -4.91 8.45
N LEU A 160 -20.27 -5.72 8.48
CA LEU A 160 -21.28 -5.75 9.54
C LEU A 160 -21.36 -7.15 10.17
N PRO A 161 -20.57 -7.47 11.23
CA PRO A 161 -19.65 -6.62 12.00
C PRO A 161 -18.32 -6.32 11.28
N ARG A 162 -17.57 -5.30 11.73
CA ARG A 162 -16.33 -4.85 11.07
C ARG A 162 -15.26 -5.94 10.95
N THR A 163 -15.17 -6.81 11.95
CA THR A 163 -14.24 -7.95 11.93
C THR A 163 -15.02 -9.20 11.55
N GLN A 164 -14.72 -9.73 10.36
CA GLN A 164 -15.29 -10.97 9.83
C GLN A 164 -14.15 -11.79 9.24
N LEU A 165 -14.23 -13.12 9.31
CA LEU A 165 -13.22 -14.02 8.73
C LEU A 165 -11.78 -13.76 9.24
N LYS A 166 -11.64 -13.32 10.51
CA LYS A 166 -10.37 -12.90 11.13
C LYS A 166 -9.68 -11.70 10.45
N GLU A 167 -10.39 -10.95 9.63
CA GLU A 167 -9.91 -9.74 8.96
C GLU A 167 -10.80 -8.53 9.31
N THR A 168 -10.23 -7.32 9.27
CA THR A 168 -10.96 -6.07 9.48
C THR A 168 -11.39 -5.50 8.14
N ILE A 169 -12.68 -5.52 7.87
CA ILE A 169 -13.28 -5.12 6.59
C ILE A 169 -13.71 -3.66 6.69
N ASN A 170 -12.82 -2.77 6.26
CA ASN A 170 -13.06 -1.33 6.14
C ASN A 170 -12.23 -0.76 4.98
N TYR A 171 -12.73 -0.98 3.76
CA TYR A 171 -12.07 -0.53 2.55
C TYR A 171 -12.64 0.81 2.09
N ASN A 172 -11.77 1.67 1.59
CA ASN A 172 -12.10 2.99 1.05
C ASN A 172 -11.24 3.23 -0.20
N GLU A 173 -11.67 2.69 -1.33
CA GLU A 173 -10.91 2.67 -2.57
C GLU A 173 -11.39 3.76 -3.53
N ARG A 174 -10.44 4.48 -4.14
CA ARG A 174 -10.71 5.59 -5.06
C ARG A 174 -10.27 5.25 -6.47
N PHE A 175 -11.18 5.40 -7.42
CA PHE A 175 -10.95 5.20 -8.85
C PHE A 175 -11.16 6.53 -9.58
N SER A 176 -10.12 7.07 -10.24
CA SER A 176 -10.20 8.31 -11.01
C SER A 176 -10.20 8.07 -12.52
N TRP A 177 -11.11 8.70 -13.26
CA TRP A 177 -11.21 8.59 -14.73
C TRP A 177 -10.54 9.74 -15.48
N GLU A 178 -9.75 10.56 -14.79
CA GLU A 178 -9.09 11.74 -15.37
C GLU A 178 -8.01 11.40 -16.41
N TRP A 179 -7.60 10.14 -16.51
CA TRP A 179 -6.55 9.66 -17.41
C TRP A 179 -6.92 8.28 -17.98
N ALA A 180 -6.20 7.83 -19.01
CA ALA A 180 -6.40 6.53 -19.65
C ALA A 180 -6.16 5.40 -18.64
N GLN A 181 -7.21 5.02 -17.91
CA GLN A 181 -7.23 3.83 -17.07
C GLN A 181 -7.26 2.59 -17.97
N GLY A 182 -6.09 2.23 -18.48
CA GLY A 182 -5.83 0.99 -19.16
C GLY A 182 -4.38 0.61 -18.96
N LYS A 183 -4.12 -0.63 -18.53
CA LYS A 183 -2.79 -1.21 -18.80
C LYS A 183 -2.60 -1.16 -20.32
N PRO A 184 -1.52 -0.53 -20.85
CA PRO A 184 -1.21 -0.63 -22.26
C PRO A 184 -1.04 -2.13 -22.59
N GLY A 185 -2.00 -2.70 -23.32
CA GLY A 185 -2.07 -4.13 -23.60
C GLY A 185 -3.44 -4.79 -23.47
N PHE A 186 -4.44 -4.14 -22.85
CA PHE A 186 -5.80 -4.73 -22.73
C PHE A 186 -6.51 -4.93 -24.08
N TRP A 187 -6.10 -4.20 -25.12
CA TRP A 187 -6.74 -4.20 -26.45
C TRP A 187 -5.97 -4.93 -27.57
N ARG A 188 -4.83 -5.57 -27.29
CA ARG A 188 -4.17 -6.42 -28.29
C ARG A 188 -4.70 -7.85 -28.18
N ARG A 189 -5.72 -8.17 -28.98
CA ARG A 189 -5.92 -9.54 -29.48
C ARG A 189 -5.10 -9.73 -30.74
#